data_AF-A0A535N9J0-F1
#
_entry.id   AF-A0A535N9J0-F1
#
_cell.length_a   1.000
_cell.length_b   1.000
_cell.length_c   1.000
_cell.angle_alpha   90.00
_cell.angle_beta   90.00
_cell.angle_gamma   90.00
#
_symmetry.space_group_name_H-M   'P 1'
#
loop_
_entity.id
_entity.type
_entity.pdbx_description
1 polymer ?
#
loop_
_entity_poly.entity_id
_entity_poly.type
_entity_poly.pdbx_seq_one_letter_code
_entity_poly.pdbx_strand_id
1 'polypeptide(L)'
;MSQVAVRQPQTAKGGRYRYTTVDIVVIAVIGVVFGILNSPMGVIYQAFQAAFGPIGSNIWGVFDISQVLAMYIVRKPGAAFINMMINGLVQMLSGNPAGAITLGWGFTQGVGTEVAFAVFRYRRFDWVVCFL
;
A
#
# COMPACT_ATOMS: atom_id res chain seq x y z
N MET A 1 -44.60 -23.86 -19.55
CA MET A 1 -43.70 -22.69 -19.45
C MET A 1 -43.08 -22.69 -18.06
N SER A 2 -41.97 -23.42 -17.86
CA SER A 2 -41.25 -23.49 -16.59
C SER A 2 -40.26 -22.32 -16.52
N GLN A 3 -40.49 -21.41 -15.57
CA GLN A 3 -39.58 -20.31 -15.26
C GLN A 3 -38.23 -20.91 -14.81
N VAL A 4 -37.22 -20.77 -15.67
CA VAL A 4 -35.82 -21.09 -15.33
C VAL A 4 -35.38 -20.08 -14.28
N ALA A 5 -35.38 -20.49 -13.02
CA ALA A 5 -34.85 -19.70 -11.93
C ALA A 5 -33.35 -19.46 -12.20
N VAL A 6 -33.03 -18.25 -12.64
CA VAL A 6 -31.66 -17.75 -12.76
C VAL A 6 -31.08 -17.76 -11.34
N ARG A 7 -30.30 -18.79 -11.02
CA ARG A 7 -29.49 -18.82 -9.79
C ARG A 7 -28.51 -17.66 -9.88
N GLN A 8 -28.83 -16.57 -9.20
CA GLN A 8 -27.86 -15.51 -8.93
C GLN A 8 -26.63 -16.18 -8.30
N PRO A 9 -25.41 -15.93 -8.80
CA PRO A 9 -24.20 -16.45 -8.18
C PRO A 9 -24.15 -15.86 -6.77
N GLN A 10 -24.48 -16.68 -5.78
CA GLN A 10 -24.35 -16.34 -4.38
C GLN A 10 -22.87 -16.09 -4.14
N THR A 11 -22.48 -14.82 -4.16
CA THR A 11 -21.13 -14.37 -3.83
C THR A 11 -20.93 -14.77 -2.37
N ALA A 12 -20.22 -15.88 -2.17
CA ALA A 12 -19.96 -16.41 -0.85
C ALA A 12 -19.38 -15.27 0.00
N LYS A 13 -20.12 -14.84 1.03
CA LYS A 13 -19.60 -13.98 2.09
C LYS A 13 -18.54 -14.77 2.84
N GLY A 14 -17.34 -14.87 2.25
CA GLY A 14 -16.17 -15.40 2.90
C GLY A 14 -15.91 -14.58 4.16
N GLY A 15 -15.61 -15.25 5.28
CA GLY A 15 -15.33 -14.58 6.54
C GLY A 15 -14.33 -13.43 6.38
N ARG A 16 -14.40 -12.44 7.29
CA ARG A 16 -13.67 -11.15 7.24
C ARG A 16 -12.14 -11.22 6.98
N TYR A 17 -11.56 -12.42 6.93
CA TYR A 17 -10.14 -12.72 6.74
C TYR A 17 -9.80 -13.51 5.46
N ARG A 18 -10.78 -13.91 4.63
CA ARG A 18 -10.51 -14.66 3.40
C ARG A 18 -10.12 -13.72 2.26
N TYR A 19 -8.89 -13.78 1.79
CA TYR A 19 -8.47 -13.12 0.55
C TYR A 19 -9.15 -13.77 -0.64
N THR A 20 -9.75 -12.95 -1.51
CA THR A 20 -10.16 -13.35 -2.84
C THR A 20 -9.02 -13.08 -3.81
N THR A 21 -9.00 -13.77 -4.95
CA THR A 21 -8.01 -13.52 -6.01
C THR A 21 -8.03 -12.04 -6.43
N VAL A 22 -9.21 -11.44 -6.47
CA VAL A 22 -9.40 -10.01 -6.80
C VAL A 22 -8.68 -9.13 -5.77
N ASP A 23 -8.78 -9.42 -4.47
CA ASP A 23 -8.11 -8.59 -3.45
C ASP A 23 -6.58 -8.59 -3.61
N ILE A 24 -6.00 -9.76 -3.91
CA ILE A 24 -4.56 -9.91 -4.11
C ILE A 24 -4.13 -9.13 -5.36
N VAL A 25 -4.89 -9.26 -6.45
CA VAL A 25 -4.62 -8.51 -7.69
C VAL A 25 -4.72 -7.01 -7.46
N VAL A 26 -5.72 -6.54 -6.71
CA VAL A 26 -5.87 -5.12 -6.39
C VAL A 26 -4.69 -4.60 -5.58
N ILE A 27 -4.24 -5.33 -4.55
CA ILE A 27 -3.03 -4.98 -3.77
C ILE A 27 -1.81 -4.90 -4.70
N ALA A 28 -1.62 -5.89 -5.56
CA ALA A 28 -0.48 -5.93 -6.46
C ALA A 28 -0.49 -4.78 -7.47
N VAL A 29 -1.64 -4.48 -8.08
CA VAL A 29 -1.78 -3.39 -9.06
C VAL A 29 -1.50 -2.04 -8.40
N ILE A 30 -2.05 -1.78 -7.21
CA ILE A 30 -1.78 -0.55 -6.47
C ILE A 30 -0.28 -0.43 -6.17
N GLY A 31 0.34 -1.51 -5.69
CA GLY A 31 1.77 -1.55 -5.36
C GLY A 31 2.64 -1.25 -6.58
N VAL A 32 2.32 -1.83 -7.73
CA VAL A 32 3.08 -1.62 -8.99
C VAL A 32 2.90 -0.19 -9.51
N VAL A 33 1.67 0.31 -9.58
CA VAL A 33 1.39 1.67 -10.09
C VAL A 33 2.11 2.70 -9.23
N PHE A 34 1.96 2.63 -7.91
CA PHE A 34 2.65 3.55 -7.01
C PHE A 34 4.16 3.32 -6.97
N GLY A 35 4.64 2.10 -7.19
CA GLY A 35 6.08 1.81 -7.25
C GLY A 35 6.74 2.51 -8.43
N ILE A 36 6.10 2.45 -9.61
CA ILE A 36 6.58 3.15 -10.80
C ILE A 36 6.51 4.66 -10.59
N LEU A 37 5.42 5.18 -10.02
CA LEU A 37 5.26 6.62 -9.76
C LEU A 37 6.28 7.15 -8.75
N ASN A 38 6.60 6.37 -7.71
CA ASN A 38 7.54 6.78 -6.67
C ASN A 38 9.01 6.65 -7.11
N SER A 39 9.31 5.87 -8.15
CA SER A 39 10.67 5.68 -8.66
C SER A 39 11.36 6.98 -9.12
N PRO A 40 10.77 7.79 -10.03
CA PRO A 40 11.35 9.08 -10.42
C PRO A 40 11.24 10.11 -9.29
N MET A 41 10.21 10.04 -8.45
CA MET A 41 10.07 10.93 -7.28
C MET A 41 11.18 10.70 -6.25
N GLY A 42 11.67 9.47 -6.10
CA GLY A 42 12.82 9.17 -5.23
C GLY A 42 14.11 9.86 -5.66
N VAL A 43 14.34 10.01 -6.97
CA VAL A 43 15.47 10.77 -7.51
C VAL A 43 15.35 12.25 -7.15
N ILE A 44 14.16 12.81 -7.34
CA ILE A 44 13.86 14.21 -7.03
C ILE A 44 13.99 14.46 -5.54
N TYR A 45 13.52 13.54 -4.69
CA TYR A 45 13.65 13.60 -3.25
C TYR A 45 15.11 13.65 -2.79
N GLN A 46 15.96 12.77 -3.33
CA GLN A 46 17.39 12.78 -3.00
C GLN A 46 18.08 14.08 -3.41
N ALA A 47 17.73 14.62 -4.59
CA ALA A 47 18.20 15.93 -5.03
C ALA A 47 17.70 17.07 -4.12
N PHE A 48 16.46 16.98 -3.64
CA PHE A 48 15.86 17.97 -2.73
C PHE A 48 16.46 17.91 -1.33
N GLN A 49 16.71 16.70 -0.80
CA GLN A 49 17.41 16.50 0.48
C GLN A 49 18.84 17.05 0.44
N ALA A 50 19.56 16.86 -0.68
CA ALA A 50 20.88 17.43 -0.85
C ALA A 50 20.87 18.97 -0.83
N ALA A 51 19.78 19.60 -1.28
CA ALA A 51 19.65 21.05 -1.35
C ALA A 51 19.10 21.70 -0.06
N PHE A 52 18.13 21.07 0.61
CA PHE A 52 17.40 21.65 1.75
C PHE A 52 17.74 21.01 3.10
N GLY A 53 18.63 20.02 3.13
CA GLY A 53 19.00 19.31 4.35
C GLY A 53 17.84 18.49 4.96
N PRO A 54 17.98 18.04 6.23
CA PRO A 54 17.05 17.09 6.86
C PRO A 54 15.62 17.62 7.02
N ILE A 55 15.41 18.93 6.94
CA ILE A 55 14.10 19.57 7.12
C ILE A 55 13.16 19.23 5.96
N GLY A 56 13.71 18.99 4.77
CA GLY A 56 12.93 18.53 3.61
C GLY A 56 12.28 17.17 3.83
N SER A 57 12.90 16.27 4.60
CA SER A 57 12.44 14.88 4.77
C SER A 57 11.06 14.73 5.37
N ASN A 58 10.66 15.64 6.26
CA ASN A 58 9.40 15.55 6.99
C ASN A 58 8.16 15.83 6.11
N ILE A 59 8.32 16.52 4.98
CA ILE A 59 7.20 16.87 4.09
C ILE A 59 6.91 15.73 3.09
N TRP A 60 7.88 14.86 2.84
CA TRP A 60 7.75 13.79 1.83
C TRP A 60 7.00 12.55 2.29
N GLY A 61 6.78 12.38 3.61
CA GLY A 61 5.97 11.27 4.14
C GLY A 61 4.52 11.27 3.62
N VAL A 62 4.01 12.40 3.14
CA VAL A 62 2.67 12.50 2.53
C VAL A 62 2.55 11.70 1.23
N PHE A 63 3.66 11.34 0.57
CA PHE A 63 3.60 10.53 -0.66
C PHE A 63 3.42 9.02 -0.40
N ASP A 64 3.50 8.58 0.85
CA ASP A 64 3.32 7.17 1.24
C ASP A 64 1.84 6.77 1.44
N ILE A 65 0.91 7.41 0.71
CA ILE A 65 -0.53 7.10 0.75
C ILE A 65 -0.85 5.70 0.21
N SER A 66 0.04 5.10 -0.60
CA SER A 66 -0.26 3.84 -1.30
C SER A 66 -0.61 2.68 -0.34
N GLN A 67 0.10 2.53 0.78
CA GLN A 67 -0.12 1.50 1.79
C GLN A 67 -1.44 1.71 2.55
N VAL A 68 -1.77 2.95 2.87
CA VAL A 68 -3.04 3.34 3.50
C VAL A 68 -4.20 3.06 2.54
N LEU A 69 -4.04 3.38 1.26
CA LEU A 69 -5.04 3.15 0.23
C LEU A 69 -5.29 1.66 0.00
N ALA A 70 -4.25 0.84 -0.09
CA ALA A 70 -4.37 -0.61 -0.23
C ALA A 70 -5.09 -1.24 0.98
N MET A 71 -4.76 -0.78 2.19
CA MET A 71 -5.44 -1.22 3.42
C MET A 71 -6.88 -0.71 3.52
N TYR A 72 -7.17 0.50 3.04
CA TYR A 72 -8.53 1.06 3.02
C TYR A 72 -9.46 0.34 2.04
N ILE A 73 -8.91 -0.12 0.91
CA ILE A 73 -9.67 -0.86 -0.12
C ILE A 73 -9.89 -2.30 0.31
N VAL A 74 -8.82 -3.03 0.65
CA VAL A 74 -8.91 -4.47 0.93
C VAL A 74 -9.40 -4.77 2.35
N ARG A 75 -9.13 -3.88 3.32
CA ARG A 75 -9.57 -3.96 4.72
C ARG A 75 -9.27 -5.30 5.39
N LYS A 76 -8.12 -5.91 5.05
CA LYS A 76 -7.65 -7.19 5.60
C LYS A 76 -6.26 -7.03 6.20
N PRO A 77 -5.93 -7.80 7.26
CA PRO A 77 -4.58 -7.83 7.81
C PRO A 77 -3.60 -8.35 6.75
N GLY A 78 -2.47 -7.67 6.60
CA GLY A 78 -1.41 -7.95 5.62
C GLY A 78 -1.46 -7.11 4.36
N ALA A 79 -2.56 -6.40 4.09
CA ALA A 79 -2.74 -5.71 2.80
C ALA A 79 -1.76 -4.53 2.61
N ALA A 80 -1.50 -3.76 3.68
CA ALA A 80 -0.57 -2.63 3.64
C ALA A 80 0.87 -3.09 3.41
N PHE A 81 1.31 -4.10 4.15
CA PHE A 81 2.67 -4.63 4.06
C PHE A 81 2.95 -5.24 2.70
N ILE A 82 2.04 -6.08 2.18
CA ILE A 82 2.21 -6.70 0.85
C ILE A 82 2.27 -5.62 -0.24
N ASN A 83 1.39 -4.63 -0.16
CA ASN A 83 1.41 -3.50 -1.09
C ASN A 83 2.77 -2.79 -1.07
N MET A 84 3.31 -2.51 0.12
CA MET A 84 4.55 -1.76 0.27
C MET A 84 5.78 -2.57 -0.13
N MET A 85 5.79 -3.88 0.11
CA MET A 85 6.83 -4.78 -0.38
C MET A 85 6.88 -4.80 -1.90
N ILE A 86 5.72 -4.92 -2.57
CA ILE A 86 5.62 -4.87 -4.04
C ILE A 86 6.07 -3.50 -4.55
N ASN A 87 5.62 -2.43 -3.90
CA ASN A 87 6.01 -1.07 -4.26
C ASN A 87 7.53 -0.87 -4.18
N GLY A 88 8.17 -1.27 -3.07
CA GLY A 88 9.62 -1.19 -2.89
C GLY A 88 10.40 -2.06 -3.88
N LEU A 89 9.88 -3.25 -4.22
CA LEU A 89 10.48 -4.11 -5.24
C LEU A 89 10.47 -3.44 -6.61
N VAL A 90 9.34 -2.86 -6.99
CA VAL A 90 9.19 -2.14 -8.27
C VAL A 90 10.08 -0.90 -8.30
N GLN A 91 10.20 -0.17 -7.19
CA GLN A 91 11.13 0.97 -7.09
C GLN A 91 12.59 0.56 -7.29
N MET A 92 13.00 -0.54 -6.66
CA MET A 92 14.34 -1.09 -6.83
C MET A 92 14.60 -1.50 -8.29
N LEU A 93 13.64 -2.18 -8.92
CA LEU A 93 13.76 -2.63 -10.32
C LEU A 93 13.70 -1.49 -11.33
N SER A 94 12.96 -0.42 -11.03
CA SER A 94 12.85 0.76 -11.88
C SER A 94 14.11 1.64 -11.87
N GLY A 95 15.14 1.28 -11.11
CA GLY A 95 16.42 2.00 -11.06
C GLY A 95 16.43 3.21 -10.14
N ASN A 96 15.63 3.19 -9.05
CA ASN A 96 15.70 4.24 -8.04
C ASN A 96 17.14 4.34 -7.47
N PRO A 97 17.73 5.55 -7.36
CA PRO A 97 19.10 5.74 -6.89
C PRO A 97 19.35 5.25 -5.45
N ALA A 98 18.31 5.09 -4.64
CA ALA A 98 18.42 4.45 -3.33
C ALA A 98 18.56 2.92 -3.40
N GLY A 99 18.40 2.30 -4.57
CA GLY A 99 18.64 0.88 -4.80
C GLY A 99 17.89 -0.03 -3.81
N ALA A 100 18.61 -0.99 -3.22
CA ALA A 100 18.06 -1.93 -2.24
C ALA A 100 17.61 -1.28 -0.91
N ILE A 101 18.04 -0.05 -0.62
CA ILE A 101 17.63 0.66 0.60
C ILE A 101 16.14 1.01 0.54
N THR A 102 15.58 1.18 -0.67
CA THR A 102 14.13 1.39 -0.87
C THR A 102 13.27 0.23 -0.35
N LEU A 103 13.77 -1.01 -0.44
CA LEU A 103 13.12 -2.18 0.14
C LEU A 103 13.14 -2.15 1.66
N GLY A 104 14.26 -1.75 2.26
CA GLY A 104 14.36 -1.60 3.72
C GLY A 104 13.40 -0.54 4.25
N TRP A 105 13.26 0.57 3.53
CA TRP A 105 12.27 1.61 3.85
C TRP A 105 10.83 1.11 3.67
N GLY A 106 10.52 0.47 2.53
CA GLY A 106 9.20 -0.09 2.28
C GLY A 106 8.81 -1.18 3.29
N PHE A 107 9.78 -1.98 3.76
CA PHE A 107 9.58 -2.96 4.82
C PHE A 107 9.23 -2.27 6.14
N THR A 108 10.06 -1.33 6.58
CA THR A 108 9.87 -0.64 7.87
C THR A 108 8.56 0.16 7.88
N GLN A 109 8.24 0.85 6.78
CA GLN A 109 6.98 1.57 6.63
C GLN A 109 5.77 0.64 6.53
N GLY A 110 5.86 -0.42 5.73
CA GLY A 110 4.76 -1.38 5.60
C GLY A 110 4.42 -2.04 6.93
N VAL A 111 5.44 -2.38 7.72
CA VAL A 111 5.27 -2.89 9.09
C VAL A 111 4.70 -1.80 10.01
N GLY A 112 5.22 -0.58 9.97
CA GLY A 112 4.73 0.54 10.78
C GLY A 112 3.25 0.82 10.55
N THR A 113 2.84 0.91 9.29
CA THR A 113 1.45 1.14 8.89
C THR A 113 0.55 -0.03 9.28
N GLU A 114 1.01 -1.26 9.10
CA GLU A 114 0.23 -2.42 9.51
C GLU A 114 0.06 -2.49 11.04
N VAL A 115 1.09 -2.14 11.80
CA VAL A 115 1.01 -2.02 13.26
C VAL A 115 0.03 -0.92 13.65
N ALA A 116 0.07 0.25 13.01
CA ALA A 116 -0.88 1.34 13.26
C ALA A 116 -2.33 0.87 13.04
N PHE A 117 -2.63 0.27 11.88
CA PHE A 117 -3.96 -0.27 11.60
C PHE A 117 -4.38 -1.44 12.51
N ALA A 118 -3.42 -2.26 12.95
CA ALA A 118 -3.65 -3.33 13.91
C ALA A 118 -4.02 -2.78 15.30
N VAL A 119 -3.40 -1.68 15.76
CA VAL A 119 -3.77 -0.98 17.00
C VAL A 119 -5.20 -0.44 16.92
N PHE A 120 -5.62 0.09 15.77
CA PHE A 120 -7.01 0.53 15.54
C PHE A 120 -7.98 -0.62 15.22
N ARG A 121 -7.54 -1.88 15.38
CA ARG A 121 -8.35 -3.10 15.29
C ARG A 121 -9.07 -3.25 13.95
N TYR A 122 -8.56 -2.62 12.88
CA TYR A 122 -9.19 -2.52 11.56
C TYR A 122 -10.64 -1.97 11.60
N ARG A 123 -11.04 -1.25 12.66
CA ARG A 123 -12.42 -0.76 12.86
C ARG A 123 -12.58 0.73 12.63
N ARG A 124 -11.50 1.51 12.61
CA ARG A 124 -11.54 2.96 12.37
C ARG A 124 -10.60 3.33 11.22
N PHE A 125 -11.17 3.96 10.20
CA PHE A 125 -10.47 4.57 9.08
C PHE A 125 -10.64 6.10 9.16
N ASP A 126 -10.58 6.64 10.37
CA ASP A 126 -10.66 8.08 10.58
C ASP A 126 -9.37 8.72 10.04
N TRP A 127 -9.48 9.97 9.59
CA TRP A 127 -8.38 10.77 9.04
C TRP A 127 -7.13 10.78 9.92
N VAL A 128 -7.31 10.62 11.24
CA VAL A 128 -6.24 10.51 12.24
C VAL A 128 -5.40 9.24 12.06
N VAL A 129 -6.01 8.10 11.68
CA VAL A 129 -5.29 6.84 11.46
C VAL A 129 -4.51 6.86 10.15
N CYS A 130 -4.97 7.61 9.16
CA CYS A 130 -4.26 7.77 7.89
C CYS A 130 -3.02 8.68 8.00
N PHE A 131 -2.90 9.46 9.09
CA PHE A 131 -1.82 10.43 9.30
C PHE A 131 -0.80 10.01 10.36
N LEU A 132 -1.01 8.86 11.02
CA LEU A 132 -0.24 8.37 12.16
C LEU A 132 0.61 7.17 11.74
#